data_AF-A0A3D3SBK0-F1
#
_entry.id   AF-A0A3D3SBK0-F1
#
_cell.length_a   1.000
_cell.length_b   1.000
_cell.length_c   1.000
_cell.angle_alpha   90.00
_cell.angle_beta   90.00
_cell.angle_gamma   90.00
#
_symmetry.space_group_name_H-M   'P 1'
#
loop_
_entity.id
_entity.type
_entity.pdbx_description
1 polymer ?
#
loop_
_entity_poly.entity_id
_entity_poly.type
_entity_poly.pdbx_seq_one_letter_code
_entity_poly.pdbx_strand_id
1 'polypeptide(L)'
;SGSWSANMRSYLFYLSGTLQANPDAAIDNYRMALLERADNVEAIAALAKAYARKNDPQKALFFIKQAKAIGIDDADLAAELATMEATLIQG
;
A
#
# COMPACT_ATOMS: atom_id res chain seq x y z
N SER A 1 -28.04 11.63 -7.27
CA SER A 1 -27.16 10.52 -6.86
C SER A 1 -25.86 11.11 -6.36
N GLY A 2 -25.50 10.90 -5.10
CA GLY A 2 -24.25 11.40 -4.54
C GLY A 2 -23.10 10.51 -4.96
N SER A 3 -22.34 10.89 -5.99
CA SER A 3 -21.08 10.22 -6.28
C SER A 3 -20.10 10.60 -5.18
N TRP A 4 -19.51 9.61 -4.52
CA TRP A 4 -18.45 9.82 -3.53
C TRP A 4 -17.27 10.57 -4.15
N SER A 5 -16.44 11.26 -3.34
CA SER A 5 -15.19 11.84 -3.85
C SER A 5 -14.17 10.74 -4.15
N ALA A 6 -13.19 11.02 -5.03
CA ALA A 6 -12.07 10.11 -5.29
C ALA A 6 -11.30 9.78 -4.00
N ASN A 7 -11.11 10.78 -3.12
CA ASN A 7 -10.50 10.59 -1.81
C ASN A 7 -11.26 9.56 -0.97
N MET A 8 -12.59 9.69 -0.89
CA MET A 8 -13.41 8.77 -0.12
C MET A 8 -13.39 7.37 -0.73
N ARG A 9 -13.52 7.24 -2.06
CA ARG A 9 -13.45 5.93 -2.72
C ARG A 9 -12.10 5.27 -2.50
N SER A 10 -11.01 6.00 -2.68
CA SER A 10 -9.67 5.50 -2.43
C SER A 10 -9.52 4.99 -0.99
N TYR A 11 -9.98 5.77 -0.01
CA TYR A 11 -9.94 5.37 1.39
C TYR A 11 -10.80 4.13 1.68
N LEU A 12 -12.00 4.04 1.10
CA LEU A 12 -12.87 2.87 1.25
C LEU A 12 -12.26 1.60 0.65
N PHE A 13 -11.63 1.69 -0.52
CA PHE A 13 -10.91 0.57 -1.11
C PHE A 13 -9.72 0.14 -0.26
N TYR A 14 -8.95 1.10 0.28
CA TYR A 14 -7.88 0.82 1.23
C TYR A 14 -8.41 0.06 2.45
N LEU A 15 -9.44 0.58 3.14
CA LEU A 15 -10.06 -0.08 4.29
C LEU A 15 -10.62 -1.45 3.94
N SER A 16 -11.24 -1.59 2.77
CA SER A 16 -11.73 -2.90 2.33
C SER A 16 -10.59 -3.90 2.19
N GLY A 17 -9.44 -3.48 1.63
CA GLY A 17 -8.25 -4.31 1.51
C GLY A 17 -7.67 -4.73 2.87
N THR A 18 -7.62 -3.83 3.86
CA THR A 18 -7.05 -4.14 5.18
C THR A 18 -7.88 -5.14 5.98
N LEU A 19 -9.19 -5.22 5.70
CA LEU A 19 -10.11 -6.16 6.33
C LEU A 19 -10.11 -7.55 5.67
N GLN A 20 -9.48 -7.70 4.49
CA GLN A 20 -9.47 -8.98 3.78
C GLN A 20 -8.45 -9.96 4.38
N ALA A 21 -8.89 -11.18 4.67
CA ALA A 21 -8.00 -12.27 5.07
C ALA A 21 -7.22 -12.86 3.88
N ASN A 22 -7.79 -12.81 2.67
CA ASN A 22 -7.13 -13.29 1.46
C ASN A 22 -6.19 -12.21 0.91
N PRO A 23 -4.87 -12.48 0.80
CA PRO A 23 -3.89 -11.50 0.32
C PRO A 23 -4.12 -11.06 -1.13
N ASP A 24 -4.67 -11.92 -2.00
CA ASP A 24 -4.96 -11.54 -3.39
C ASP A 24 -6.12 -10.56 -3.48
N ALA A 25 -7.19 -10.82 -2.73
CA ALA A 25 -8.33 -9.90 -2.64
C ALA A 25 -7.93 -8.55 -1.99
N ALA A 26 -7.04 -8.58 -0.99
CA ALA A 26 -6.49 -7.37 -0.39
C ALA A 26 -5.73 -6.53 -1.42
N ILE A 27 -4.85 -7.16 -2.21
CA ILE A 27 -4.05 -6.50 -3.26
C ILE A 27 -4.95 -5.84 -4.30
N ASP A 28 -6.02 -6.51 -4.74
CA ASP A 28 -6.93 -5.93 -5.73
C ASP A 28 -7.65 -4.69 -5.19
N ASN A 29 -8.08 -4.73 -3.93
CA ASN A 29 -8.64 -3.56 -3.26
C ASN A 29 -7.63 -2.41 -3.15
N TYR A 30 -6.38 -2.68 -2.74
CA TYR A 30 -5.37 -1.61 -2.70
C TYR A 30 -5.08 -1.02 -4.08
N ARG A 31 -5.07 -1.83 -5.15
CA ARG A 31 -4.96 -1.33 -6.52
C ARG A 31 -6.13 -0.43 -6.90
N MET A 32 -7.35 -0.79 -6.53
CA MET A 32 -8.53 0.06 -6.73
C MET A 32 -8.38 1.39 -5.97
N ALA A 33 -7.80 1.37 -4.76
CA ALA A 33 -7.51 2.60 -4.04
C ALA A 33 -6.53 3.51 -4.82
N LEU A 34 -5.52 2.92 -5.47
CA LEU A 34 -4.56 3.66 -6.30
C LEU A 34 -5.11 4.14 -7.65
N LEU A 35 -6.12 3.45 -8.20
CA LEU A 35 -6.83 3.94 -9.38
C LEU A 35 -7.62 5.23 -9.07
N GLU A 36 -8.16 5.33 -7.87
CA GLU A 36 -8.86 6.53 -7.40
C GLU A 36 -7.88 7.64 -6.99
N ARG A 37 -6.78 7.26 -6.33
CA ARG A 37 -5.71 8.16 -5.91
C ARG A 37 -4.36 7.47 -5.96
N ALA A 38 -3.58 7.81 -6.99
CA ALA A 38 -2.24 7.26 -7.17
C ALA A 38 -1.25 7.68 -6.05
N ASP A 39 -1.60 8.69 -5.26
CA ASP A 39 -0.82 9.24 -4.14
C ASP A 39 -1.29 8.76 -2.76
N ASN A 40 -2.20 7.78 -2.68
CA ASN A 40 -2.62 7.18 -1.40
C ASN A 40 -1.48 6.34 -0.81
N VAL A 41 -0.70 6.96 0.09
CA VAL A 41 0.51 6.38 0.69
C VAL A 41 0.18 5.13 1.51
N GLU A 42 -0.96 5.10 2.20
CA GLU A 42 -1.40 3.97 3.01
C GLU A 42 -1.68 2.74 2.13
N ALA A 43 -2.35 2.92 1.00
CA ALA A 43 -2.60 1.85 0.03
C ALA A 43 -1.30 1.35 -0.64
N ILE A 44 -0.37 2.26 -0.97
CA ILE A 44 0.95 1.89 -1.50
C ILE A 44 1.73 1.07 -0.48
N ALA A 45 1.77 1.52 0.77
CA ALA A 45 2.43 0.81 1.85
C ALA A 45 1.80 -0.58 2.09
N ALA A 46 0.47 -0.67 2.03
CA ALA A 46 -0.25 -1.92 2.16
C ALA A 46 0.07 -2.90 1.01
N LEU A 47 0.21 -2.42 -0.23
CA LEU A 47 0.71 -3.23 -1.36
C LEU A 47 2.13 -3.74 -1.11
N ALA A 48 3.03 -2.87 -0.63
CA ALA A 48 4.40 -3.28 -0.31
C ALA A 48 4.42 -4.45 0.70
N LYS A 49 3.65 -4.33 1.79
CA LYS A 49 3.51 -5.37 2.83
C LYS A 49 2.89 -6.65 2.25
N ALA A 50 1.87 -6.53 1.42
CA ALA A 50 1.19 -7.68 0.82
C ALA A 50 2.13 -8.46 -0.12
N TYR A 51 2.92 -7.79 -0.97
CA TYR A 51 3.89 -8.47 -1.83
C TYR A 51 5.04 -9.09 -1.04
N ALA A 52 5.50 -8.44 0.04
CA ALA A 52 6.50 -9.03 0.92
C ALA A 52 5.99 -10.36 1.53
N ARG A 53 4.74 -10.39 2.02
CA ARG A 53 4.10 -11.62 2.53
C ARG A 53 3.91 -12.70 1.47
N LYS A 54 3.74 -12.30 0.20
CA LYS A 54 3.68 -13.21 -0.94
C LYS A 54 5.06 -13.69 -1.44
N ASN A 55 6.14 -13.36 -0.73
CA ASN A 55 7.51 -13.67 -1.11
C ASN A 55 7.87 -13.10 -2.49
N ASP A 56 7.35 -11.91 -2.82
CA ASP A 56 7.69 -11.12 -4.01
C ASP A 56 8.44 -9.84 -3.58
N PRO A 57 9.73 -9.96 -3.20
CA PRO A 57 10.50 -8.83 -2.68
C PRO A 57 10.70 -7.73 -3.73
N GLN A 58 10.73 -8.08 -5.02
CA GLN A 58 10.91 -7.11 -6.10
C GLN A 58 9.73 -6.13 -6.15
N LYS A 59 8.50 -6.63 -6.13
CA LYS A 59 7.31 -5.76 -6.09
C LYS A 59 7.19 -5.03 -4.76
N ALA A 60 7.53 -5.67 -3.64
CA ALA A 60 7.52 -5.01 -2.34
C ALA A 60 8.43 -3.78 -2.35
N LEU A 61 9.69 -3.93 -2.77
CA LEU A 61 10.66 -2.84 -2.89
C LEU A 61 10.20 -1.74 -3.87
N PHE A 62 9.55 -2.11 -4.97
CA PHE A 62 8.97 -1.12 -5.90
C PHE A 62 7.98 -0.20 -5.20
N PHE A 63 7.01 -0.76 -4.45
CA PHE A 63 6.00 0.04 -3.75
C PHE A 63 6.58 0.82 -2.56
N ILE A 64 7.59 0.29 -1.86
CA ILE A 64 8.30 1.07 -0.82
C ILE A 64 8.92 2.33 -1.42
N LYS A 65 9.63 2.19 -2.55
CA LYS A 65 10.25 3.32 -3.25
C LYS A 65 9.22 4.32 -3.73
N GLN A 66 8.07 3.84 -4.20
CA GLN A 66 6.97 4.71 -4.59
C GLN A 66 6.42 5.53 -3.41
N ALA A 67 6.16 4.91 -2.26
CA ALA A 67 5.69 5.62 -1.06
C ALA A 67 6.69 6.71 -0.63
N LYS A 68 7.98 6.39 -0.63
CA LYS A 68 9.04 7.36 -0.31
C LYS A 68 9.11 8.52 -1.31
N ALA A 69 8.88 8.26 -2.59
CA ALA A 69 8.90 9.30 -3.63
C ALA A 69 7.72 10.27 -3.52
N ILE A 70 6.54 9.80 -3.08
CA ILE A 70 5.37 10.64 -2.81
C ILE A 70 5.57 11.46 -1.53
N GLY A 71 6.23 10.87 -0.53
CA GLY A 71 6.38 11.43 0.80
C GLY A 71 5.49 10.69 1.80
N ILE A 72 6.03 10.39 2.97
CA ILE A 72 5.32 9.67 4.04
C ILE A 72 5.27 10.60 5.24
N ASP A 73 4.08 11.13 5.54
CA ASP A 73 3.89 12.05 6.66
C ASP A 73 3.84 11.33 8.01
N ASP A 74 3.35 10.09 8.03
CA ASP A 74 3.29 9.25 9.22
C ASP A 74 4.68 8.65 9.53
N ALA A 75 5.26 9.09 10.66
CA ALA A 75 6.60 8.70 11.08
C ALA A 75 6.73 7.21 11.40
N ASP A 76 5.68 6.60 11.94
CA ASP A 76 5.67 5.17 12.29
C ASP A 76 5.61 4.33 11.01
N LEU A 77 4.78 4.73 10.04
CA LEU A 77 4.71 4.08 8.73
C LEU A 77 6.04 4.22 7.98
N ALA A 78 6.68 5.38 8.04
CA ALA A 78 7.99 5.60 7.44
C ALA A 78 9.07 4.68 8.04
N ALA A 79 9.08 4.55 9.38
CA ALA A 79 10.01 3.67 10.08
C ALA A 79 9.76 2.18 9.77
N GLU A 80 8.50 1.78 9.68
CA GLU A 80 8.11 0.41 9.33
C GLU A 80 8.59 0.05 7.91
N LEU A 81 8.33 0.90 6.92
CA LEU A 81 8.75 0.65 5.54
C LEU A 81 10.27 0.67 5.39
N ALA A 82 10.99 1.51 6.15
CA ALA A 82 12.45 1.50 6.17
C ALA A 82 13.01 0.18 6.71
N THR A 83 12.43 -0.34 7.78
CA THR A 83 12.82 -1.64 8.37
C THR A 83 12.52 -2.79 7.41
N MET A 84 11.36 -2.76 6.76
CA MET A 84 10.97 -3.76 5.76
C MET A 84 11.92 -3.74 4.56
N GLU A 85 12.27 -2.56 4.03
CA GLU A 85 13.23 -2.42 2.94
C GLU A 85 14.60 -2.99 3.29
N ALA A 86 15.12 -2.68 4.48
CA ALA A 86 16.40 -3.22 4.92
C ALA A 86 16.38 -4.76 4.97
N THR A 87 15.31 -5.34 5.50
CA THR A 87 15.12 -6.80 5.55
C THR A 87 15.08 -7.41 4.14
N LEU A 88 14.35 -6.80 3.21
CA LEU A 88 14.19 -7.31 1.83
C LEU A 88 15.46 -7.20 0.98
N ILE A 89 16.41 -6.34 1.34
CA ILE A 89 17.70 -6.19 0.64
C ILE A 89 18.73 -7.19 1.19
N GLN A 90 18.62 -7.56 2.47
CA GLN A 90 19.60 -8.42 3.15
C GLN A 90 19.27 -9.91 3.07
N GLY A 91 18.00 -10.27 2.86
CA GLY A 91 17.55 -11.67 2.66
C GLY A 91 17.64 -12.12 1.21
#